data_AF-A0A7W9UIC9-F1
#
_entry.id   AF-A0A7W9UIC9-F1
#
_cell.length_a   1.000
_cell.length_b   1.000
_cell.length_c   1.000
_cell.angle_alpha   90.00
_cell.angle_beta   90.00
_cell.angle_gamma   90.00
#
_symmetry.space_group_name_H-M   'P 1'
#
loop_
_entity.id
_entity.type
_entity.pdbx_description
1 polymer ?
#
loop_
_entity_poly.entity_id
_entity_poly.type
_entity_poly.pdbx_seq_one_letter_code
_entity_poly.pdbx_strand_id
1 'polypeptide(L)'
;MVRPFRAAFAAAAAATVFGAVTGRDRWQWAAKPLLMPLLAADLVHGGADVAPADRRVLLGALGAATAGDVLLIDPDDDRRLIAGASAFAVMQTGYAVLWRRRGARPLPQVALPRVAAWLGAAALLRAKAPNLALPLTAYGATLGTAAVLASDPALAPGSENIAGTTIPGPDPRSRLALGALLFTASDGLIVLRRLFAHSARSRRLTEGVILTTYAAAQYLLTDPRVHTTRHTARATPLA
;
A
#
# COMPACT_ATOMS: atom_id res chain seq x y z
N MET A 1 22.90 4.90 8.83
CA MET A 1 23.37 3.83 7.91
C MET A 1 22.59 3.93 6.61
N VAL A 2 23.27 3.92 5.47
CA VAL A 2 22.64 3.93 4.15
C VAL A 2 21.88 2.62 3.97
N ARG A 3 20.62 2.67 3.52
CA ARG A 3 19.81 1.49 3.21
C ARG A 3 19.78 1.31 1.69
N PRO A 4 20.77 0.60 1.10
CA PRO A 4 21.00 0.62 -0.35
C PRO A 4 19.77 0.15 -1.13
N PHE A 5 19.07 -0.88 -0.66
CA PHE A 5 17.86 -1.39 -1.29
C PHE A 5 16.70 -0.38 -1.32
N ARG A 6 16.58 0.47 -0.29
CA ARG A 6 15.57 1.54 -0.24
C ARG A 6 15.93 2.72 -1.13
N ALA A 7 17.22 3.03 -1.24
CA ALA A 7 17.69 4.02 -2.21
C ALA A 7 17.45 3.53 -3.66
N ALA A 8 17.76 2.26 -3.94
CA ALA A 8 17.47 1.63 -5.22
C ALA A 8 15.96 1.58 -5.50
N PHE A 9 15.13 1.29 -4.50
CA PHE A 9 13.67 1.38 -4.62
C PHE A 9 13.23 2.79 -5.02
N ALA A 10 13.76 3.82 -4.36
CA ALA A 10 13.41 5.21 -4.68
C ALA A 10 13.83 5.58 -6.12
N ALA A 11 14.99 5.10 -6.57
CA ALA A 11 15.43 5.29 -7.95
C ALA A 11 14.52 4.56 -8.97
N ALA A 12 14.15 3.29 -8.68
CA ALA A 12 13.21 2.54 -9.51
C ALA A 12 11.81 3.18 -9.53
N ALA A 13 11.35 3.71 -8.40
CA ALA A 13 10.09 4.45 -8.31
C ALA A 13 10.13 5.72 -9.16
N ALA A 14 11.20 6.51 -9.05
CA ALA A 14 11.39 7.70 -9.86
C ALA A 14 11.43 7.38 -11.36
N ALA A 15 12.13 6.31 -11.77
CA ALA A 15 12.17 5.84 -13.16
C ALA A 15 10.79 5.38 -13.65
N THR A 16 10.02 4.70 -12.80
CA THR A 16 8.65 4.26 -13.11
C THR A 16 7.71 5.44 -13.30
N VAL A 17 7.73 6.42 -12.38
CA VAL A 17 6.93 7.65 -12.46
C VAL A 17 7.32 8.48 -13.69
N PHE A 18 8.62 8.65 -13.94
CA PHE A 18 9.12 9.34 -15.13
C PHE A 18 8.64 8.65 -16.42
N GLY A 19 8.73 7.32 -16.47
CA GLY A 19 8.20 6.52 -17.58
C GLY A 19 6.71 6.77 -17.83
N ALA A 20 5.89 6.80 -16.78
CA ALA A 20 4.47 7.06 -16.88
C ALA A 20 4.14 8.48 -17.36
N VAL A 21 4.75 9.50 -16.76
CA VAL A 21 4.48 10.91 -17.11
C VAL A 21 4.94 11.23 -18.53
N THR A 22 6.04 10.62 -18.99
CA THR A 22 6.57 10.82 -20.35
C THR A 22 5.98 9.89 -21.41
N GLY A 23 5.14 8.92 -21.01
CA GLY A 23 4.55 7.93 -21.92
C GLY A 23 5.58 6.95 -22.50
N ARG A 24 6.64 6.65 -21.76
CA ARG A 24 7.72 5.73 -22.16
C ARG A 24 7.56 4.39 -21.45
N ASP A 25 6.67 3.55 -21.96
CA ASP A 25 6.28 2.30 -21.31
C ASP A 25 7.46 1.34 -21.06
N ARG A 26 8.49 1.37 -21.91
CA ARG A 26 9.72 0.59 -21.72
C ARG A 26 10.39 0.85 -20.36
N TRP A 27 10.36 2.09 -19.87
CA TRP A 27 10.90 2.43 -18.56
C TRP A 27 10.06 1.84 -17.43
N GLN A 28 8.73 1.84 -17.59
CA GLN A 28 7.84 1.20 -16.62
C GLN A 28 8.06 -0.31 -16.56
N TRP A 29 8.17 -0.97 -17.72
CA TRP A 29 8.46 -2.41 -17.80
C TRP A 29 9.81 -2.79 -17.18
N ALA A 30 10.82 -1.93 -17.29
CA ALA A 30 12.12 -2.18 -16.70
C ALA A 30 12.15 -1.91 -15.18
N ALA A 31 11.50 -0.84 -14.72
CA ALA A 31 11.65 -0.35 -13.34
C ALA A 31 10.56 -0.83 -12.39
N LYS A 32 9.29 -0.89 -12.82
CA LYS A 32 8.14 -1.22 -11.95
C LYS A 32 8.27 -2.63 -11.34
N PRO A 33 8.67 -3.67 -12.09
CA PRO A 33 8.83 -5.02 -11.52
C PRO A 33 9.93 -5.11 -10.45
N LEU A 34 10.84 -4.13 -10.36
CA LEU A 34 11.92 -4.12 -9.37
C LEU A 34 11.48 -3.56 -8.01
N LEU A 35 10.37 -2.83 -7.95
CA LEU A 35 9.95 -2.11 -6.75
C LEU A 35 9.82 -3.06 -5.54
N MET A 36 8.96 -4.07 -5.66
CA MET A 36 8.67 -4.96 -4.54
C MET A 36 9.82 -5.92 -4.21
N PRO A 37 10.57 -6.49 -5.18
CA PRO A 37 11.78 -7.26 -4.89
C PRO A 37 12.86 -6.47 -4.15
N LEU A 38 13.03 -5.18 -4.43
CA LEU A 38 13.98 -4.33 -3.70
C LEU A 38 13.56 -4.14 -2.23
N LEU A 39 12.26 -3.94 -1.97
CA LEU A 39 11.75 -3.88 -0.59
C LEU A 39 11.84 -5.24 0.12
N ALA A 40 11.66 -6.34 -0.60
CA ALA A 40 11.85 -7.69 -0.07
C ALA A 40 13.32 -7.95 0.30
N ALA A 41 14.26 -7.51 -0.54
CA ALA A 41 15.69 -7.57 -0.25
C ALA A 41 16.06 -6.72 0.98
N ASP A 42 15.49 -5.51 1.10
CA ASP A 42 15.64 -4.66 2.29
C ASP A 42 15.13 -5.33 3.58
N LEU A 43 14.01 -6.07 3.50
CA LEU A 43 13.49 -6.83 4.63
C LEU A 43 14.39 -8.00 5.04
N VAL A 44 14.98 -8.69 4.08
CA VAL A 44 15.87 -9.85 4.33
C VAL A 44 17.21 -9.40 4.90
N HIS A 45 17.79 -8.33 4.35
CA HIS A 45 19.17 -7.89 4.65
C HIS A 45 19.23 -6.71 5.63
N GLY A 46 18.10 -6.06 5.95
CA GLY A 46 18.06 -4.85 6.76
C GLY A 46 18.30 -5.04 8.25
N GLY A 47 18.55 -6.27 8.71
CA GLY A 47 18.92 -6.58 10.10
C GLY A 47 17.82 -6.36 11.16
N ALA A 48 16.60 -6.01 10.75
CA ALA A 48 15.49 -5.81 11.67
C ALA A 48 14.99 -7.14 12.26
N ASP A 49 14.77 -7.13 13.57
CA ASP A 49 14.25 -8.23 14.37
C ASP A 49 12.73 -8.39 14.16
N VAL A 50 12.37 -8.96 13.01
CA VAL A 50 10.99 -9.26 12.60
C VAL A 50 10.75 -10.74 12.81
N ALA A 51 9.71 -11.09 13.59
CA ALA A 51 9.31 -12.47 13.84
C ALA A 51 9.24 -13.30 12.53
N PRO A 52 9.74 -14.55 12.51
CA PRO A 52 9.86 -15.33 11.26
C PRO A 52 8.54 -15.50 10.51
N ALA A 53 7.43 -15.69 11.23
CA ALA A 53 6.12 -15.85 10.62
C ALA A 53 5.60 -14.54 9.99
N ASP A 54 5.84 -13.41 10.65
CA ASP A 54 5.49 -12.08 10.13
C ASP A 54 6.33 -11.73 8.89
N ARG A 55 7.61 -12.09 8.92
CA ARG A 55 8.52 -11.93 7.77
C ARG A 55 8.03 -12.75 6.57
N ARG A 56 7.58 -13.99 6.76
CA ARG A 56 7.02 -14.83 5.68
C ARG A 56 5.76 -14.23 5.08
N VAL A 57 4.83 -13.73 5.92
CA VAL A 57 3.61 -13.06 5.44
C VAL A 57 3.96 -11.82 4.62
N LEU A 58 4.90 -11.00 5.10
CA LEU A 58 5.31 -9.78 4.41
C LEU A 58 6.03 -10.08 3.07
N LEU A 59 6.90 -11.08 3.03
CA LEU A 59 7.53 -11.51 1.78
C LEU A 59 6.51 -12.07 0.77
N GLY A 60 5.53 -12.85 1.24
CA GLY A 60 4.43 -13.31 0.40
C GLY A 60 3.58 -12.16 -0.15
N ALA A 61 3.29 -11.16 0.68
CA ALA A 61 2.59 -9.95 0.27
C ALA A 61 3.38 -9.17 -0.79
N LEU A 62 4.70 -8.99 -0.61
CA LEU A 62 5.58 -8.34 -1.59
C LEU A 62 5.69 -9.14 -2.90
N GLY A 63 5.69 -10.47 -2.83
CA GLY A 63 5.63 -11.33 -4.02
C GLY A 63 4.32 -11.13 -4.80
N ALA A 64 3.19 -11.13 -4.10
CA ALA A 64 1.89 -10.84 -4.71
C ALA A 64 1.83 -9.41 -5.29
N ALA A 65 2.41 -8.43 -4.59
CA ALA A 65 2.54 -7.06 -5.07
C ALA A 65 3.39 -6.97 -6.35
N THR A 66 4.48 -7.74 -6.44
CA THR A 66 5.32 -7.83 -7.64
C THR A 66 4.51 -8.32 -8.84
N ALA A 67 3.73 -9.39 -8.64
CA ALA A 67 2.84 -9.90 -9.68
C ALA A 67 1.77 -8.86 -10.07
N GLY A 68 1.17 -8.19 -9.07
CA GLY A 68 0.21 -7.11 -9.28
C GLY A 68 0.81 -5.96 -10.12
N ASP A 69 2.02 -5.54 -9.79
CA ASP A 69 2.74 -4.48 -10.49
C ASP A 69 2.94 -4.78 -11.97
N VAL A 70 3.33 -6.01 -12.32
CA VAL A 70 3.51 -6.47 -13.70
C VAL A 70 2.19 -6.56 -14.45
N LEU A 71 1.17 -7.16 -13.81
CA LEU A 71 -0.15 -7.32 -14.41
C LEU A 71 -0.78 -5.96 -14.70
N LEU A 72 -0.59 -4.98 -13.81
CA LEU A 72 -1.17 -3.65 -13.86
C LEU A 72 -0.33 -2.60 -14.63
N ILE A 73 0.63 -3.01 -15.46
CA ILE A 73 1.37 -2.07 -16.32
C ILE A 73 0.44 -1.45 -17.40
N ASP A 74 -0.54 -2.21 -17.87
CA ASP A 74 -1.59 -1.71 -18.74
C ASP A 74 -2.94 -1.75 -18.00
N PRO A 75 -3.24 -0.73 -17.18
CA PRO A 75 -4.48 -0.68 -16.41
C PRO A 75 -5.71 -0.40 -17.28
N ASP A 76 -5.52 -0.15 -18.59
CA ASP A 76 -6.63 0.11 -19.50
C ASP A 76 -7.26 -1.19 -20.07
N ASP A 77 -6.60 -2.34 -19.90
CA ASP A 77 -7.15 -3.68 -20.15
C ASP A 77 -7.86 -4.21 -18.89
N ASP A 78 -9.16 -4.49 -19.00
CA ASP A 78 -9.99 -4.97 -17.88
C ASP A 78 -9.48 -6.28 -17.29
N ARG A 79 -8.99 -7.22 -18.12
CA ARG A 79 -8.48 -8.51 -17.63
C ARG A 79 -7.22 -8.31 -16.80
N ARG A 80 -6.32 -7.45 -17.29
CA ARG A 80 -5.08 -7.10 -16.60
C ARG A 80 -5.35 -6.32 -15.31
N LEU A 81 -6.32 -5.40 -15.36
CA LEU A 81 -6.78 -4.66 -14.18
C LEU A 81 -7.33 -5.59 -13.10
N ILE A 82 -8.20 -6.54 -13.47
CA ILE A 82 -8.78 -7.52 -12.53
C ILE A 82 -7.70 -8.45 -11.97
N ALA A 83 -6.79 -8.94 -12.83
CA ALA A 83 -5.71 -9.81 -12.40
C ALA A 83 -4.75 -9.10 -11.44
N GLY A 84 -4.37 -7.84 -11.75
CA GLY A 84 -3.57 -6.99 -10.89
C GLY A 84 -4.26 -6.72 -9.55
N ALA A 85 -5.54 -6.33 -9.57
CA ALA A 85 -6.34 -6.11 -8.36
C ALA A 85 -6.44 -7.37 -7.48
N SER A 86 -6.53 -8.56 -8.10
CA SER A 86 -6.56 -9.83 -7.39
C SER A 86 -5.23 -10.14 -6.70
N ALA A 87 -4.10 -9.87 -7.36
CA ALA A 87 -2.77 -10.00 -6.75
C ALA A 87 -2.58 -8.99 -5.59
N PHE A 88 -3.05 -7.75 -5.76
CA PHE A 88 -3.06 -6.78 -4.66
C PHE A 88 -4.04 -7.16 -3.53
N ALA A 89 -5.14 -7.85 -3.81
CA ALA A 89 -6.03 -8.37 -2.77
C ALA A 89 -5.31 -9.35 -1.84
N VAL A 90 -4.47 -10.22 -2.42
CA VAL A 90 -3.61 -11.16 -1.66
C VAL A 90 -2.61 -10.38 -0.80
N MET A 91 -1.96 -9.36 -1.37
CA MET A 91 -1.05 -8.48 -0.62
C MET A 91 -1.75 -7.77 0.55
N GLN A 92 -2.90 -7.13 0.30
CA GLN A 92 -3.67 -6.41 1.32
C GLN A 92 -4.17 -7.35 2.42
N THR A 93 -4.56 -8.57 2.06
CA THR A 93 -4.89 -9.63 3.04
C THR A 93 -3.67 -9.99 3.89
N GLY A 94 -2.49 -10.11 3.29
CA GLY A 94 -1.23 -10.30 4.01
C GLY A 94 -0.97 -9.19 5.03
N TYR A 95 -1.13 -7.93 4.64
CA TYR A 95 -1.02 -6.79 5.56
C TYR A 95 -2.07 -6.82 6.68
N ALA A 96 -3.34 -7.10 6.36
CA ALA A 96 -4.40 -7.23 7.34
C ALA A 96 -4.10 -8.33 8.37
N VAL A 97 -3.66 -9.51 7.92
CA VAL A 97 -3.24 -10.62 8.79
C VAL A 97 -2.08 -10.19 9.68
N LEU A 98 -1.07 -9.55 9.09
CA LEU A 98 0.12 -9.08 9.81
C LEU A 98 -0.23 -8.11 10.94
N TRP A 99 -1.02 -7.07 10.67
CA TRP A 99 -1.38 -6.08 11.68
C TRP A 99 -2.35 -6.64 12.72
N ARG A 100 -3.28 -7.51 12.32
CA ARG A 100 -4.16 -8.20 13.26
C ARG A 100 -3.40 -9.08 14.26
N ARG A 101 -2.35 -9.77 13.79
CA ARG A 101 -1.44 -10.56 14.64
C ARG A 101 -0.65 -9.69 15.61
N ARG A 102 -0.43 -8.41 15.28
CA ARG A 102 0.19 -7.40 16.15
C ARG A 102 -0.79 -6.69 17.06
N GLY A 103 -2.00 -7.22 17.21
CA GLY A 103 -2.99 -6.69 18.14
C GLY A 103 -3.90 -5.63 17.55
N ALA A 104 -3.73 -5.23 16.28
CA ALA A 104 -4.64 -4.27 15.67
C ALA A 104 -6.09 -4.78 15.68
N ARG A 105 -7.01 -3.87 15.93
CA ARG A 105 -8.45 -4.08 15.95
C ARG A 105 -9.17 -3.03 15.10
N PRO A 106 -10.26 -3.40 14.43
CA PRO A 106 -11.06 -2.44 13.71
C PRO A 106 -11.75 -1.50 14.69
N LEU A 107 -11.49 -0.20 14.55
CA LEU A 107 -12.16 0.82 15.33
C LEU A 107 -13.37 1.36 14.54
N PRO A 108 -14.59 1.38 15.11
CA PRO A 108 -15.78 1.86 14.41
C PRO A 108 -15.63 3.27 13.82
N GLN A 109 -15.00 4.18 14.56
CA GLN A 109 -14.72 5.55 14.12
C GLN A 109 -13.86 5.65 12.84
N VAL A 110 -13.01 4.66 12.58
CA VAL A 110 -12.21 4.58 11.36
C VAL A 110 -12.92 3.76 10.28
N ALA A 111 -13.57 2.68 10.69
CA ALA A 111 -14.22 1.74 9.78
C ALA A 111 -15.43 2.35 9.09
N LEU A 112 -16.31 3.05 9.82
CA LEU A 112 -17.56 3.56 9.27
C LEU A 112 -17.37 4.54 8.09
N PRO A 113 -16.52 5.59 8.19
CA PRO A 113 -16.28 6.48 7.06
C PRO A 113 -15.71 5.75 5.84
N ARG A 114 -14.86 4.74 6.06
CA ARG A 114 -14.24 3.96 4.99
C ARG A 114 -15.20 2.97 4.35
N VAL A 115 -16.10 2.36 5.12
CA VAL A 115 -17.20 1.55 4.59
C VAL A 115 -18.12 2.42 3.75
N ALA A 116 -18.47 3.62 4.21
CA ALA A 116 -19.28 4.56 3.43
C ALA A 116 -18.60 4.94 2.10
N ALA A 117 -17.31 5.29 2.13
CA ALA A 117 -16.53 5.58 0.94
C ALA A 117 -16.44 4.38 -0.01
N TRP A 118 -16.22 3.18 0.52
CA TRP A 118 -16.17 1.93 -0.25
C TRP A 118 -17.51 1.61 -0.92
N LEU A 119 -18.63 1.76 -0.22
CA LEU A 119 -19.97 1.58 -0.79
C LEU A 119 -20.25 2.62 -1.89
N GLY A 120 -19.83 3.88 -1.68
CA GLY A 120 -19.92 4.92 -2.71
C GLY A 120 -19.12 4.57 -3.97
N ALA A 121 -17.88 4.10 -3.81
CA ALA A 121 -17.04 3.64 -4.91
C ALA A 121 -17.62 2.41 -5.62
N ALA A 122 -18.18 1.45 -4.87
CA ALA A 122 -18.84 0.27 -5.42
C ALA A 122 -20.09 0.64 -6.24
N ALA A 123 -20.91 1.56 -5.73
CA ALA A 123 -22.07 2.08 -6.46
C ALA A 123 -21.66 2.81 -7.75
N LEU A 124 -20.61 3.64 -7.68
CA LEU A 124 -20.06 4.33 -8.85
C LEU A 124 -19.54 3.34 -9.90
N LEU A 125 -18.77 2.34 -9.49
CA LEU A 125 -18.29 1.27 -10.36
C LEU A 125 -19.46 0.49 -10.98
N ARG A 126 -20.49 0.16 -10.20
CA ARG A 126 -21.68 -0.52 -10.72
C ARG A 126 -22.38 0.30 -11.80
N ALA A 127 -22.44 1.62 -11.65
CA ALA A 127 -23.07 2.52 -12.60
C ALA A 127 -22.24 2.78 -13.86
N LYS A 128 -20.91 2.88 -13.76
CA LYS A 128 -20.03 3.33 -14.85
C LYS A 128 -19.17 2.23 -15.49
N ALA A 129 -18.89 1.15 -14.76
CA ALA A 129 -18.05 0.04 -15.21
C ALA A 129 -18.53 -1.30 -14.60
N PRO A 130 -19.74 -1.77 -14.97
CA PRO A 130 -20.39 -2.90 -14.31
C PRO A 130 -19.57 -4.21 -14.36
N ASN A 131 -18.77 -4.41 -15.41
CA ASN A 131 -17.89 -5.58 -15.55
C ASN A 131 -16.75 -5.59 -14.52
N LEU A 132 -16.35 -4.41 -14.03
CA LEU A 132 -15.30 -4.24 -13.03
C LEU A 132 -15.85 -4.17 -11.60
N ALA A 133 -17.15 -3.93 -11.45
CA ALA A 133 -17.75 -3.61 -10.16
C ALA A 133 -17.53 -4.70 -9.12
N LEU A 134 -17.87 -5.95 -9.42
CA LEU A 134 -17.70 -7.05 -8.47
C LEU A 134 -16.22 -7.29 -8.08
N PRO A 135 -15.28 -7.52 -9.03
CA PRO A 135 -13.89 -7.80 -8.67
C PRO A 135 -13.22 -6.63 -7.94
N LEU A 136 -13.44 -5.39 -8.38
CA LEU A 136 -12.82 -4.22 -7.74
C LEU A 136 -13.46 -3.88 -6.40
N THR A 137 -14.75 -4.17 -6.20
CA THR A 137 -15.41 -4.01 -4.89
C THR A 137 -14.88 -5.05 -3.90
N ALA A 138 -14.73 -6.31 -4.33
CA ALA A 138 -14.14 -7.36 -3.51
C ALA A 138 -12.69 -7.02 -3.12
N TYR A 139 -11.89 -6.55 -4.08
CA TYR A 139 -10.56 -6.00 -3.81
C TYR A 139 -10.61 -4.86 -2.79
N GLY A 140 -11.48 -3.87 -3.00
CA GLY A 140 -11.67 -2.73 -2.12
C GLY A 140 -11.98 -3.11 -0.67
N ALA A 141 -12.66 -4.23 -0.43
CA ALA A 141 -12.92 -4.74 0.91
C ALA A 141 -11.63 -5.19 1.61
N THR A 142 -10.72 -5.86 0.90
CA THR A 142 -9.41 -6.27 1.46
C THR A 142 -8.52 -5.04 1.75
N LEU A 143 -8.52 -4.07 0.84
CA LEU A 143 -7.83 -2.79 0.99
C LEU A 143 -8.36 -2.00 2.20
N GLY A 144 -9.69 -1.84 2.29
CA GLY A 144 -10.34 -1.15 3.41
C GLY A 144 -10.06 -1.83 4.75
N THR A 145 -10.09 -3.16 4.79
CA THR A 145 -9.75 -3.95 5.99
C THR A 145 -8.32 -3.70 6.44
N ALA A 146 -7.35 -3.83 5.53
CA ALA A 146 -5.95 -3.59 5.82
C ALA A 146 -5.76 -2.14 6.32
N ALA A 147 -6.33 -1.17 5.62
CA ALA A 147 -6.21 0.22 5.99
C ALA A 147 -6.79 0.49 7.39
N VAL A 148 -7.97 -0.05 7.71
CA VAL A 148 -8.61 0.15 9.04
C VAL A 148 -7.69 -0.38 10.14
N LEU A 149 -7.12 -1.56 9.96
CA LEU A 149 -6.18 -2.14 10.92
C LEU A 149 -4.89 -1.32 11.03
N ALA A 150 -4.35 -0.82 9.92
CA ALA A 150 -3.15 0.04 9.92
C ALA A 150 -3.34 1.36 10.69
N SER A 151 -4.59 1.75 10.91
CA SER A 151 -4.98 3.01 11.55
C SER A 151 -5.25 2.86 13.05
N ASP A 152 -5.11 1.64 13.59
CA ASP A 152 -5.28 1.41 15.02
C ASP A 152 -4.13 2.07 15.82
N PRO A 153 -4.41 3.03 16.73
CA PRO A 153 -3.40 3.64 17.59
C PRO A 153 -2.66 2.63 18.48
N ALA A 154 -3.23 1.45 18.75
CA ALA A 154 -2.54 0.39 19.49
C ALA A 154 -1.26 -0.11 18.79
N LEU A 155 -1.14 0.08 17.46
CA LEU A 155 0.07 -0.26 16.72
C LEU A 155 1.24 0.69 17.01
N ALA A 156 0.98 1.93 17.43
CA ALA A 156 2.00 2.93 17.73
C ALA A 156 1.61 3.75 18.99
N PRO A 157 1.64 3.13 20.19
CA PRO A 157 1.23 3.80 21.42
C PRO A 157 2.01 5.09 21.66
N GLY A 158 1.31 6.16 22.05
CA GLY A 158 1.92 7.47 22.29
C GLY A 158 2.13 8.33 21.04
N SER A 159 1.77 7.83 19.86
CA SER A 159 1.70 8.67 18.65
C SER A 159 0.40 9.47 18.64
N GLU A 160 0.45 10.71 18.16
CA GLU A 160 -0.73 11.54 17.97
C GLU A 160 -1.69 10.90 16.96
N ASN A 161 -3.00 10.97 17.23
CA ASN A 161 -4.04 10.46 16.35
C ASN A 161 -5.05 11.56 16.08
N ILE A 162 -5.25 11.87 14.79
CA ILE A 162 -6.21 12.88 14.34
C ILE A 162 -7.22 12.20 13.43
N ALA A 163 -8.50 12.28 13.79
CA ALA A 163 -9.61 11.70 13.04
C ALA A 163 -9.38 10.22 12.65
N GLY A 164 -8.81 9.43 13.57
CA GLY A 164 -8.56 8.02 13.34
C GLY A 164 -7.35 7.72 12.47
N THR A 165 -6.50 8.71 12.18
CA THR A 165 -5.22 8.53 11.47
C THR A 165 -4.07 8.85 12.41
N THR A 166 -3.20 7.87 12.65
CA THR A 166 -1.97 8.06 13.41
C THR A 166 -1.00 8.92 12.63
N ILE A 167 -0.55 10.03 13.23
CA ILE A 167 0.37 10.98 12.61
C ILE A 167 1.79 10.44 12.73
N PRO A 168 2.60 10.45 11.64
CA PRO A 168 3.99 10.02 11.69
C PRO A 168 4.80 10.78 12.74
N GLY A 169 5.44 10.04 13.64
CA GLY A 169 6.29 10.54 14.70
C GLY A 169 7.61 9.76 14.84
N PRO A 170 8.24 9.82 16.03
CA PRO A 170 9.48 9.09 16.32
C PRO A 170 9.33 7.57 16.27
N ASP A 171 8.19 7.03 16.70
CA ASP A 171 7.88 5.59 16.55
C ASP A 171 7.66 5.29 15.06
N PRO A 172 8.48 4.44 14.41
CA PRO A 172 8.29 4.10 13.01
C PRO A 172 6.87 3.58 12.70
N ARG A 173 6.24 2.87 13.64
CA ARG A 173 4.91 2.23 13.44
C ARG A 173 3.81 3.24 13.18
N SER A 174 3.98 4.49 13.62
CA SER A 174 3.06 5.60 13.34
C SER A 174 2.86 5.86 11.83
N ARG A 175 3.79 5.40 10.98
CA ARG A 175 3.75 5.58 9.53
C ARG A 175 2.77 4.63 8.83
N LEU A 176 2.29 3.59 9.51
CA LEU A 176 1.40 2.58 8.93
C LEU A 176 0.08 3.19 8.43
N ALA A 177 -0.52 4.08 9.23
CA ALA A 177 -1.78 4.73 8.88
C ALA A 177 -1.63 5.62 7.62
N LEU A 178 -0.56 6.42 7.56
CA LEU A 178 -0.26 7.24 6.39
C LEU A 178 0.03 6.40 5.15
N GLY A 179 0.83 5.33 5.30
CA GLY A 179 1.11 4.41 4.20
C GLY A 179 -0.17 3.79 3.63
N ALA A 180 -1.08 3.33 4.50
CA ALA A 180 -2.35 2.75 4.07
C ALA A 180 -3.30 3.79 3.44
N LEU A 181 -3.29 5.03 3.92
CA LEU A 181 -4.03 6.13 3.33
C LEU A 181 -3.53 6.45 1.90
N LEU A 182 -2.21 6.54 1.72
CA LEU A 182 -1.59 6.76 0.41
C LEU A 182 -1.89 5.63 -0.56
N PHE A 183 -1.90 4.38 -0.08
CA PHE A 183 -2.29 3.22 -0.88
C PHE A 183 -3.75 3.33 -1.33
N THR A 184 -4.65 3.64 -0.39
CA THR A 184 -6.08 3.80 -0.69
C THR A 184 -6.32 4.94 -1.68
N ALA A 185 -5.59 6.05 -1.55
CA ALA A 185 -5.66 7.17 -2.47
C ALA A 185 -5.14 6.79 -3.88
N SER A 186 -4.03 6.06 -3.96
CA SER A 186 -3.50 5.51 -5.23
C SER A 186 -4.57 4.71 -5.97
N ASP A 187 -5.22 3.75 -5.30
CA ASP A 187 -6.18 2.87 -5.95
C ASP A 187 -7.50 3.56 -6.29
N GLY A 188 -7.95 4.47 -5.41
CA GLY A 188 -9.07 5.36 -5.72
C GLY A 188 -8.79 6.16 -6.99
N LEU A 189 -7.56 6.66 -7.16
CA LEU A 189 -7.15 7.37 -8.38
C LEU A 189 -7.09 6.46 -9.61
N ILE A 190 -6.76 5.16 -9.48
CA ILE A 190 -6.86 4.20 -10.61
C ILE A 190 -8.31 4.13 -11.11
N VAL A 191 -9.27 4.00 -10.20
CA VAL A 191 -10.70 3.99 -10.55
C VAL A 191 -11.12 5.31 -11.18
N LEU A 192 -10.76 6.45 -10.58
CA LEU A 192 -11.10 7.76 -11.13
C LEU A 192 -10.45 8.01 -12.50
N ARG A 193 -9.18 7.60 -12.69
CA ARG A 193 -8.49 7.64 -13.99
C ARG A 193 -9.27 6.83 -15.02
N ARG A 194 -9.67 5.60 -14.69
CA ARG A 194 -10.42 4.71 -15.59
C ARG A 194 -11.73 5.32 -16.04
N LEU A 195 -12.45 5.98 -15.13
CA LEU A 195 -13.80 6.49 -15.40
C LEU A 195 -13.81 7.88 -16.06
N PHE A 196 -12.83 8.73 -15.76
CA PHE A 196 -12.90 10.16 -16.09
C PHE A 196 -11.69 10.71 -16.87
N ALA A 197 -10.57 9.99 -16.96
CA ALA A 197 -9.41 10.47 -17.72
C ALA A 197 -9.51 10.09 -19.21
N HIS A 198 -9.96 11.03 -20.03
CA HIS A 198 -10.17 10.79 -21.47
C HIS A 198 -8.99 11.20 -22.36
N SER A 199 -8.16 12.16 -21.94
CA SER A 199 -7.01 12.61 -22.73
C SER A 199 -5.73 11.85 -22.39
N ALA A 200 -4.82 11.70 -23.36
CA ALA A 200 -3.51 11.09 -23.10
C ALA A 200 -2.72 11.86 -22.02
N ARG A 201 -2.82 13.19 -22.01
CA ARG A 201 -2.14 14.03 -21.01
C ARG A 201 -2.69 13.80 -19.60
N SER A 202 -4.01 13.83 -19.43
CA SER A 202 -4.63 13.59 -18.11
C SER A 202 -4.34 12.18 -17.62
N ARG A 203 -4.42 11.16 -18.49
CA ARG A 203 -4.04 9.78 -18.14
C ARG A 203 -2.61 9.66 -17.63
N ARG A 204 -1.63 10.27 -18.31
CA ARG A 204 -0.22 10.23 -17.92
C ARG A 204 0.07 10.95 -16.61
N LEU A 205 -0.54 12.13 -16.41
CA LEU A 205 -0.36 12.88 -15.17
C LEU A 205 -1.00 12.15 -13.98
N THR A 206 -2.23 11.65 -14.13
CA THR A 206 -2.89 10.88 -13.08
C THR A 206 -2.12 9.59 -12.78
N GLU A 207 -1.60 8.89 -13.81
CA GLU A 207 -0.73 7.72 -13.62
C GLU A 207 0.52 8.06 -12.82
N GLY A 208 1.18 9.19 -13.11
CA GLY A 208 2.32 9.67 -12.33
C GLY A 208 2.00 9.88 -10.85
N VAL A 209 0.83 10.46 -10.55
CA VAL A 209 0.37 10.66 -9.16
C VAL A 209 0.08 9.31 -8.50
N ILE A 210 -0.64 8.41 -9.17
CA ILE A 210 -0.93 7.04 -8.69
C ILE A 210 0.37 6.32 -8.31
N LEU A 211 1.34 6.29 -9.22
CA LEU A 211 2.61 5.59 -9.00
C LEU A 211 3.43 6.23 -7.89
N THR A 212 3.37 7.55 -7.73
CA THR A 212 4.05 8.27 -6.65
C THR A 212 3.44 7.94 -5.30
N THR A 213 2.11 7.99 -5.17
CA THR A 213 1.42 7.67 -3.91
C THR A 213 1.54 6.19 -3.58
N TYR A 214 1.46 5.30 -4.57
CA TYR A 214 1.73 3.87 -4.43
C TYR A 214 3.15 3.59 -3.92
N ALA A 215 4.17 4.16 -4.56
CA ALA A 215 5.55 3.94 -4.16
C ALA A 215 5.81 4.47 -2.74
N ALA A 216 5.28 5.65 -2.41
CA ALA A 216 5.36 6.20 -1.06
C ALA A 216 4.64 5.30 -0.03
N ALA A 217 3.46 4.79 -0.37
CA ALA A 217 2.72 3.86 0.47
C ALA A 217 3.54 2.61 0.78
N GLN A 218 4.04 1.92 -0.25
CA GLN A 218 4.83 0.70 -0.08
C GLN A 218 6.11 0.97 0.69
N TYR A 219 6.80 2.08 0.40
CA TYR A 219 7.98 2.50 1.15
C TYR A 219 7.69 2.55 2.66
N LEU A 220 6.59 3.21 3.06
CA LEU A 220 6.23 3.34 4.47
C LEU A 220 5.76 2.01 5.09
N LEU A 221 4.87 1.30 4.39
CA LEU A 221 4.21 0.10 4.89
C LEU A 221 5.18 -1.07 5.09
N THR A 222 6.26 -1.14 4.32
CA THR A 222 7.19 -2.28 4.32
C THR A 222 8.50 -1.98 5.03
N ASP A 223 8.64 -0.82 5.69
CA ASP A 223 9.83 -0.55 6.50
C ASP A 223 9.97 -1.60 7.60
N PRO A 224 11.02 -2.43 7.62
CA PRO A 224 11.18 -3.50 8.60
C PRO A 224 11.07 -3.02 10.05
N ARG A 225 11.40 -1.74 10.31
CA ARG A 225 11.28 -1.11 11.64
C ARG A 225 9.82 -0.98 12.12
N VAL A 226 8.85 -0.88 11.21
CA VAL A 226 7.42 -0.88 11.56
C VAL A 226 6.91 -2.28 11.93
N HIS A 227 7.78 -3.27 11.86
CA HIS A 227 7.47 -4.68 12.04
C HIS A 227 8.34 -5.38 13.08
N THR A 228 9.17 -4.63 13.81
CA THR A 228 10.07 -5.21 14.82
C THR A 228 9.31 -5.68 16.05
N THR A 229 9.70 -6.84 16.56
CA THR A 229 9.09 -7.52 17.71
C THR A 229 9.50 -6.91 19.05
N ARG A 230 10.64 -6.20 19.11
CA ARG A 230 11.13 -5.60 20.36
C ARG A 230 10.19 -4.50 20.86
N HIS A 231 9.57 -4.76 22.00
CA HIS A 231 9.11 -3.73 22.92
C HIS A 231 10.33 -2.93 23.37
N THR A 232 10.33 -1.62 23.21
CA THR A 232 11.11 -0.73 24.07
C THR A 232 10.54 -0.81 25.49
N ALA A 233 10.80 -1.93 26.16
CA ALA A 233 10.78 -2.00 27.61
C ALA A 233 12.04 -1.28 28.10
N ARG A 234 11.93 0.02 28.35
CA ARG A 234 12.83 0.77 29.24
C ARG A 234 12.21 2.12 29.60
N ALA A 235 11.38 2.08 30.63
CA ALA A 235 11.24 3.17 31.59
C ALA A 235 10.85 2.51 32.92
N THR A 236 11.79 1.80 33.52
CA THR A 236 11.75 1.56 34.96
C THR A 236 12.24 2.86 35.59
N PRO A 237 11.43 3.60 36.36
CA PRO A 237 11.96 4.67 37.19
C PRO A 237 12.94 4.02 38.17
N LEU A 238 14.15 4.57 38.27
CA LEU A 238 15.03 4.26 39.39
C LEU A 238 14.29 4.66 40.67
N ALA A 239 14.32 3.74 41.64
CA ALA A 239 13.78 3.89 42.98
C ALA A 239 14.39 5.08 43.73
#